data_AF-A0AAN6Y0T7-F1
#
_entry.id   AF-A0AAN6Y0T7-F1
#
_cell.length_a   1.000
_cell.length_b   1.000
_cell.length_c   1.000
_cell.angle_alpha   90.00
_cell.angle_beta   90.00
_cell.angle_gamma   90.00
#
_symmetry.space_group_name_H-M   'P 1'
#
loop_
_entity.id
_entity.type
_entity.pdbx_description
1 polymer ?
#
loop_
_entity_poly.entity_id
_entity_poly.type
_entity_poly.pdbx_seq_one_letter_code
_entity_poly.pdbx_strand_id
1 'polypeptide(L)'
;MAEFSNACASAALLETFNLVSAWELGCYLHTIPATQEHHWLLSVENQQRHQIGPALSPLPDCTMNIQSARFYGYFGIKPQRCRCPGCDKTSDLTHNCGQCNVVSYCSTEHLTSDRPRHQTECDGVKQAREKLDEEEAMLRSRPENAHLPNEAFENSIGAFNRIPRADTHAYLNARCDFAMALVAAQTWISMERALVHLRALMHLDRRDGLRCREVVPAVMAQLGQEKECYGFLKWLATNVQVSRTIPSTSTLLSHSIPSAKAGPIAKSWLERNQNMRDIKDMLARVSTQFEELCDMIQTANPYFWETLIDGDWPTMPAEDRDDPRAMAVRQVVKCMYTWKGNHYLLHALDDATVKYAREYISPGAADIPPPANKRLVLISLHRDTLFDIKYEKLLMTLAQLRDLERVTTRAHYRNALRPENAPSIILIADSSVARVNELFGPMADCLRAGSTVVILGACSFAGLSIIKGQWARFFAGLGLPWTRGGYHEAGTHLHRQNVAPELAGRLPEIYNQKAYYLKRVDRSAAWYSRPAESTEVAAAVVNVGKGNCVGQVPRQICVRASGRFQGHLDC
;
A
#
# COMPACT_ATOMS: atom_id res chain seq x y z
N MET A 1 -39.72 24.66 24.10
CA MET A 1 -39.55 23.23 24.43
C MET A 1 -39.76 22.26 23.25
N ALA A 2 -40.05 22.73 22.02
CA ALA A 2 -40.06 21.88 20.81
C ALA A 2 -38.74 21.90 20.00
N GLU A 3 -37.77 22.77 20.34
CA GLU A 3 -36.48 22.86 19.63
C GLU A 3 -35.33 22.07 20.29
N PHE A 4 -35.55 21.48 21.46
CA PHE A 4 -34.53 20.64 22.12
C PHE A 4 -34.59 19.16 21.70
N SER A 5 -35.61 18.75 20.93
CA SER A 5 -35.81 17.36 20.51
C SER A 5 -35.12 16.99 19.19
N ASN A 6 -34.66 17.97 18.39
CA ASN A 6 -34.02 17.69 17.08
C ASN A 6 -32.49 17.61 17.12
N ALA A 7 -31.84 18.05 18.21
CA ALA A 7 -30.40 17.95 18.36
C ALA A 7 -29.93 16.55 18.84
N CYS A 8 -30.74 15.84 19.62
CA CYS A 8 -30.39 14.49 20.11
C CYS A 8 -30.55 13.39 19.04
N ALA A 9 -31.41 13.57 18.04
CA ALA A 9 -31.59 12.59 16.96
C ALA A 9 -30.43 12.58 15.94
N SER A 10 -29.73 13.71 15.79
CA SER A 10 -28.59 13.83 14.85
C SER A 10 -27.26 13.34 15.46
N ALA A 11 -27.13 13.32 16.78
CA ALA A 11 -25.97 12.75 17.48
C ALA A 11 -26.02 11.22 17.55
N ALA A 12 -27.22 10.63 17.72
CA ALA A 12 -27.40 9.17 17.81
C ALA A 12 -27.15 8.43 16.49
N LEU A 13 -27.38 9.08 15.34
CA LEU A 13 -27.10 8.51 14.01
C LEU A 13 -25.63 8.64 13.56
N LEU A 14 -24.84 9.53 14.18
CA LEU A 14 -23.41 9.65 13.90
C LEU A 14 -22.57 8.63 14.68
N GLU A 15 -23.04 8.17 15.86
CA GLU A 15 -22.38 7.10 16.62
C GLU A 15 -22.64 5.71 16.05
N THR A 16 -23.74 5.48 15.31
CA THR A 16 -24.02 4.16 14.72
C THR A 16 -23.15 3.83 13.50
N PHE A 17 -22.47 4.82 12.90
CA PHE A 17 -21.56 4.61 11.77
C PHE A 17 -20.09 4.42 12.17
N ASN A 18 -19.76 4.40 13.47
CA ASN A 18 -18.42 4.10 13.97
C ASN A 18 -18.45 3.11 15.15
N LEU A 19 -18.18 1.84 14.81
CA LEU A 19 -17.72 0.70 15.65
C LEU A 19 -18.79 -0.17 16.35
N VAL A 20 -18.95 -1.41 15.86
CA VAL A 20 -19.10 -2.58 16.74
C VAL A 20 -17.77 -3.32 16.80
N SER A 21 -16.99 -2.97 17.82
CA SER A 21 -16.13 -3.92 18.53
C SER A 21 -16.77 -4.11 19.89
N ALA A 22 -17.22 -5.31 20.22
CA ALA A 22 -17.66 -5.62 21.57
C ALA A 22 -17.10 -6.99 21.97
N TRP A 23 -16.35 -6.99 23.08
CA TRP A 23 -16.42 -8.00 24.12
C TRP A 23 -15.79 -7.42 25.39
N GLU A 24 -16.63 -6.97 26.32
CA GLU A 24 -16.51 -7.18 27.77
C GLU A 24 -17.66 -6.46 28.50
N LEU A 25 -18.66 -7.23 28.95
CA LEU A 25 -19.33 -7.07 30.25
C LEU A 25 -20.32 -8.23 30.43
N GLY A 26 -19.98 -9.14 31.34
CA GLY A 26 -20.84 -10.28 31.68
C GLY A 26 -20.28 -11.12 32.82
N CYS A 27 -20.19 -10.55 34.02
CA CYS A 27 -20.03 -11.30 35.27
C CYS A 27 -21.05 -10.78 36.30
N TYR A 28 -22.03 -11.61 36.69
CA TYR A 28 -22.26 -12.12 38.06
C TYR A 28 -23.70 -12.67 38.24
N LEU A 29 -23.83 -13.99 38.45
CA LEU A 29 -24.29 -14.64 39.70
C LEU A 29 -24.48 -16.19 39.54
N HIS A 30 -23.62 -16.95 40.23
CA HIS A 30 -23.71 -18.27 40.94
C HIS A 30 -24.67 -19.42 40.45
N THR A 31 -24.35 -20.74 40.47
CA THR A 31 -23.52 -21.62 41.36
C THR A 31 -23.36 -23.08 40.79
N ILE A 32 -22.11 -23.62 40.70
CA ILE A 32 -21.51 -24.95 41.16
C ILE A 32 -22.19 -26.33 40.82
N PRO A 33 -21.50 -27.53 40.69
CA PRO A 33 -20.05 -27.90 40.76
C PRO A 33 -19.41 -28.76 39.63
N ALA A 34 -18.07 -28.71 39.66
CA ALA A 34 -16.97 -29.62 39.27
C ALA A 34 -17.18 -31.09 38.83
N THR A 35 -16.31 -31.57 37.90
CA THR A 35 -15.31 -32.67 38.10
C THR A 35 -14.28 -32.84 36.95
N GLN A 36 -13.02 -33.11 37.36
CA GLN A 36 -11.94 -33.98 36.81
C GLN A 36 -11.12 -33.72 35.52
N GLU A 37 -9.87 -33.28 35.73
CA GLU A 37 -8.56 -34.00 35.62
C GLU A 37 -8.02 -34.70 34.34
N HIS A 38 -6.78 -34.26 33.99
CA HIS A 38 -5.52 -35.01 33.70
C HIS A 38 -5.10 -35.61 32.33
N HIS A 39 -3.86 -35.24 31.96
CA HIS A 39 -2.75 -35.93 31.26
C HIS A 39 -2.92 -36.48 29.83
N TRP A 40 -1.99 -36.13 28.92
CA TRP A 40 -0.87 -37.01 28.50
C TRP A 40 0.03 -36.33 27.44
N LEU A 41 1.34 -36.56 27.55
CA LEU A 41 2.43 -36.12 26.67
C LEU A 41 3.23 -37.38 26.28
N LEU A 42 3.81 -37.35 25.06
CA LEU A 42 4.87 -38.23 24.51
C LEU A 42 4.49 -39.63 24.02
N SER A 43 4.67 -39.87 22.71
CA SER A 43 5.72 -40.74 22.15
C SER A 43 5.43 -41.08 20.68
N VAL A 44 6.44 -40.96 19.82
CA VAL A 44 7.01 -42.06 19.01
C VAL A 44 7.83 -41.43 17.86
N GLU A 45 9.13 -41.60 18.00
CA GLU A 45 10.16 -41.36 16.99
C GLU A 45 10.54 -42.71 16.36
N ASN A 46 11.09 -42.66 15.13
CA ASN A 46 11.74 -43.73 14.36
C ASN A 46 10.89 -44.84 13.70
N GLN A 47 10.83 -44.83 12.36
CA GLN A 47 11.59 -45.81 11.57
C GLN A 47 11.61 -45.54 10.05
N GLN A 48 12.81 -45.73 9.49
CA GLN A 48 13.16 -46.32 8.18
C GLN A 48 13.84 -45.46 7.09
N ARG A 49 15.04 -45.95 6.74
CA ARG A 49 15.97 -45.61 5.66
C ARG A 49 16.01 -46.77 4.64
N HIS A 50 16.60 -46.46 3.46
CA HIS A 50 17.13 -47.30 2.36
C HIS A 50 16.20 -47.40 1.11
N GLN A 51 16.63 -47.30 -0.16
CA GLN A 51 17.95 -47.23 -0.85
C GLN A 51 17.78 -46.72 -2.33
N ILE A 52 18.76 -45.92 -2.81
CA ILE A 52 19.53 -45.88 -4.09
C ILE A 52 18.88 -46.15 -5.50
N GLY A 53 19.17 -45.27 -6.49
CA GLY A 53 19.35 -45.63 -7.93
C GLY A 53 18.94 -44.55 -8.97
N PRO A 54 19.61 -44.39 -10.15
CA PRO A 54 19.99 -43.05 -10.67
C PRO A 54 19.37 -42.56 -12.01
N ALA A 55 19.53 -41.24 -12.22
CA ALA A 55 19.71 -40.46 -13.47
C ALA A 55 18.63 -40.41 -14.57
N LEU A 56 18.04 -39.21 -14.75
CA LEU A 56 17.55 -38.69 -16.03
C LEU A 56 17.97 -37.21 -16.19
N SER A 57 18.39 -36.86 -17.39
CA SER A 57 18.80 -35.51 -17.85
C SER A 57 17.63 -34.51 -17.82
N PRO A 58 17.87 -33.19 -17.65
CA PRO A 58 16.78 -32.21 -17.55
C PRO A 58 16.41 -31.57 -18.90
N LEU A 59 15.10 -31.41 -19.14
CA LEU A 59 14.53 -30.38 -20.03
C LEU A 59 14.03 -29.22 -19.15
N PRO A 60 14.02 -27.96 -19.64
CA PRO A 60 13.81 -26.79 -18.81
C PRO A 60 12.32 -26.54 -18.50
N ASP A 61 12.04 -26.47 -17.20
CA ASP A 61 10.75 -26.16 -16.58
C ASP A 61 10.48 -24.65 -16.66
N CYS A 62 9.47 -24.24 -17.44
CA CYS A 62 9.00 -22.85 -17.52
C CYS A 62 7.72 -22.68 -16.68
N THR A 63 7.87 -22.48 -15.38
CA THR A 63 6.81 -21.98 -14.51
C THR A 63 7.15 -20.55 -14.07
N MET A 64 6.56 -19.56 -14.76
CA MET A 64 6.68 -18.16 -14.36
C MET A 64 5.72 -17.84 -13.20
N ASN A 65 6.31 -17.31 -12.14
CA ASN A 65 5.69 -16.94 -10.89
C ASN A 65 4.99 -15.57 -11.02
N ILE A 66 3.65 -15.53 -10.94
CA ILE A 66 2.82 -14.31 -11.01
C ILE A 66 3.08 -13.33 -9.84
N GLN A 67 3.94 -13.67 -8.87
CA GLN A 67 4.24 -12.79 -7.73
C GLN A 67 5.20 -11.62 -8.04
N SER A 68 5.79 -11.55 -9.24
CA SER A 68 6.69 -10.46 -9.65
C SER A 68 5.98 -9.17 -10.11
N ALA A 69 4.65 -9.15 -10.26
CA ALA A 69 3.88 -7.94 -10.58
C ALA A 69 3.65 -6.98 -9.39
N ARG A 70 4.32 -7.22 -8.25
CA ARG A 70 4.19 -6.37 -7.06
C ARG A 70 5.04 -5.11 -7.20
N PHE A 71 4.35 -3.96 -7.22
CA PHE A 71 4.83 -2.58 -7.12
C PHE A 71 5.37 -1.93 -8.40
N TYR A 72 4.47 -1.67 -9.37
CA TYR A 72 4.65 -0.54 -10.27
C TYR A 72 4.18 0.72 -9.55
N GLY A 73 5.13 1.58 -9.18
CA GLY A 73 4.84 2.88 -8.55
C GLY A 73 3.94 3.73 -9.45
N TYR A 74 3.06 4.51 -8.84
CA TYR A 74 2.20 5.54 -9.45
C TYR A 74 3.04 6.68 -10.05
N PHE A 75 3.90 6.39 -11.01
CA PHE A 75 4.41 7.37 -11.93
C PHE A 75 3.53 7.23 -13.17
N GLY A 76 2.65 8.21 -13.41
CA GLY A 76 1.88 8.27 -14.65
C GLY A 76 2.84 8.05 -15.82
N ILE A 77 2.47 7.16 -16.75
CA ILE A 77 3.32 6.88 -17.89
C ILE A 77 3.53 8.20 -18.61
N LYS A 78 4.79 8.60 -18.73
CA LYS A 78 5.13 9.85 -19.43
C LYS A 78 4.56 9.76 -20.84
N PRO A 79 4.00 10.86 -21.39
CA PRO A 79 3.48 10.89 -22.74
C PRO A 79 4.52 10.31 -23.71
N GLN A 80 4.02 9.68 -24.77
CA GLN A 80 4.84 8.97 -25.74
C GLN A 80 6.03 9.86 -26.18
N ARG A 81 7.23 9.35 -25.97
CA ARG A 81 8.49 10.03 -26.30
C ARG A 81 9.45 9.07 -26.95
N CYS A 82 10.43 9.61 -27.67
CA CYS A 82 11.51 8.82 -28.22
C CYS A 82 12.18 8.01 -27.10
N ARG A 83 12.36 6.69 -27.32
CA ARG A 83 12.99 5.83 -26.31
C ARG A 83 14.49 6.05 -26.18
N CYS A 84 15.15 6.61 -27.20
CA CYS A 84 16.58 6.86 -27.21
C CYS A 84 17.03 7.68 -25.99
N PRO A 85 18.07 7.26 -25.24
CA PRO A 85 18.62 8.03 -24.14
C PRO A 85 19.00 9.46 -24.58
N GLY A 86 18.61 10.46 -23.80
CA GLY A 86 18.90 11.87 -24.09
C GLY A 86 18.01 12.53 -25.13
N CYS A 87 17.07 11.81 -25.74
CA CYS A 87 16.07 12.40 -26.63
C CYS A 87 14.75 12.64 -25.87
N ASP A 88 14.34 13.90 -25.76
CA ASP A 88 13.06 14.29 -25.14
C ASP A 88 11.98 14.63 -26.17
N LYS A 89 12.20 14.30 -27.46
CA LYS A 89 11.19 14.52 -28.50
C LYS A 89 9.94 13.66 -28.22
N THR A 90 8.80 14.32 -28.20
CA THR A 90 7.46 13.73 -28.08
C THR A 90 6.68 13.78 -29.40
N SER A 91 7.10 14.61 -30.36
CA SER A 91 6.54 14.67 -31.72
C SER A 91 7.34 13.80 -32.70
N ASP A 92 6.75 13.56 -33.87
CA ASP A 92 7.41 12.94 -35.04
C ASP A 92 7.98 11.55 -34.77
N LEU A 93 7.30 10.78 -33.91
CA LEU A 93 7.69 9.40 -33.55
C LEU A 93 7.25 8.40 -34.63
N THR A 94 7.70 8.60 -35.86
CA THR A 94 7.30 7.83 -37.04
C THR A 94 8.02 6.49 -37.18
N HIS A 95 9.14 6.32 -36.48
CA HIS A 95 9.97 5.10 -36.59
C HIS A 95 9.68 4.17 -35.43
N ASN A 96 8.90 3.12 -35.66
CA ASN A 96 8.66 2.06 -34.68
C ASN A 96 9.68 0.93 -34.84
N CYS A 97 10.04 0.27 -33.74
CA CYS A 97 10.82 -0.96 -33.82
C CYS A 97 10.01 -2.03 -34.57
N GLY A 98 10.45 -2.45 -35.77
CA GLY A 98 9.70 -3.36 -36.63
C GLY A 98 9.46 -4.76 -36.06
N GLN A 99 10.18 -5.14 -34.99
CA GLN A 99 9.96 -6.41 -34.30
C GLN A 99 8.87 -6.28 -33.24
N CYS A 100 9.07 -5.49 -32.18
CA CYS A 100 8.09 -5.43 -31.09
C CYS A 100 6.90 -4.49 -31.41
N ASN A 101 7.09 -3.48 -32.28
CA ASN A 101 6.11 -2.44 -32.62
C ASN A 101 5.54 -1.67 -31.41
N VAL A 102 6.21 -1.68 -30.26
CA VAL A 102 5.75 -1.01 -29.03
C VAL A 102 6.67 0.12 -28.56
N VAL A 103 7.77 0.33 -29.28
CA VAL A 103 8.73 1.41 -29.01
C VAL A 103 8.84 2.29 -30.25
N SER A 104 8.77 3.60 -30.04
CA SER A 104 8.83 4.61 -31.11
C SER A 104 10.03 5.52 -30.96
N TYR A 105 10.52 5.99 -32.10
CA TYR A 105 11.70 6.82 -32.26
C TYR A 105 11.41 7.96 -33.24
N CYS A 106 12.07 9.09 -33.02
CA CYS A 106 11.97 10.24 -33.92
C CYS A 106 12.85 10.11 -35.18
N SER A 107 13.72 9.10 -35.26
CA SER A 107 14.57 8.84 -36.42
C SER A 107 15.08 7.39 -36.45
N THR A 108 15.56 6.95 -37.61
CA THR A 108 16.19 5.63 -37.80
C THR A 108 17.52 5.52 -37.03
N GLU A 109 18.26 6.62 -36.87
CA GLU A 109 19.51 6.62 -36.08
C GLU A 109 19.22 6.32 -34.61
N HIS A 110 18.19 6.94 -34.03
CA HIS A 110 17.78 6.70 -32.65
C HIS A 110 17.27 5.27 -32.41
N LEU A 111 16.53 4.71 -33.36
CA LEU A 111 16.14 3.30 -33.33
C LEU A 111 17.38 2.38 -33.34
N THR A 112 18.34 2.66 -34.23
CA THR A 112 19.55 1.85 -34.37
C THR A 112 20.43 1.92 -33.12
N SER A 113 20.58 3.13 -32.56
CA SER A 113 21.35 3.39 -31.34
C SER A 113 20.76 2.70 -30.11
N ASP A 114 19.43 2.73 -29.95
CA ASP A 114 18.75 2.13 -28.80
C ASP A 114 18.51 0.61 -28.95
N ARG A 115 18.73 0.04 -30.15
CA ARG A 115 18.46 -1.38 -30.45
C ARG A 115 19.10 -2.34 -29.43
N PRO A 116 20.39 -2.24 -29.10
CA PRO A 116 21.01 -3.17 -28.14
C PRO A 116 20.40 -3.07 -26.75
N ARG A 117 19.92 -1.88 -26.35
CA ARG A 117 19.40 -1.63 -25.00
C ARG A 117 18.00 -2.20 -24.80
N HIS A 118 17.14 -2.12 -25.81
CA HIS A 118 15.76 -2.65 -25.72
C HIS A 118 15.60 -4.05 -26.32
N GLN A 119 16.68 -4.68 -26.83
CA GLN A 119 16.64 -5.98 -27.50
C GLN A 119 15.95 -7.07 -26.65
N THR A 120 16.30 -7.18 -25.36
CA THR A 120 15.71 -8.20 -24.47
C THR A 120 14.19 -8.01 -24.28
N GLU A 121 13.74 -6.76 -24.08
CA GLU A 121 12.30 -6.45 -24.00
C GLU A 121 11.61 -6.71 -25.35
N CYS A 122 12.28 -6.36 -26.45
CA CYS A 122 11.80 -6.56 -27.82
C CYS A 122 11.57 -8.05 -28.14
N ASP A 123 12.54 -8.90 -27.81
CA ASP A 123 12.48 -10.34 -28.04
C ASP A 123 11.38 -10.99 -27.19
N GLY A 124 11.20 -10.55 -25.94
CA GLY A 124 10.12 -11.03 -25.08
C GLY A 124 8.73 -10.71 -25.65
N VAL A 125 8.51 -9.48 -26.11
CA VAL A 125 7.24 -9.08 -26.76
C VAL A 125 7.04 -9.84 -28.07
N LYS A 126 8.09 -10.02 -28.88
CA LYS A 126 8.04 -10.75 -30.15
C LYS A 126 7.66 -12.23 -29.94
N GLN A 127 8.37 -12.94 -29.05
CA GLN A 127 8.11 -14.35 -28.77
C GLN A 127 6.70 -14.58 -28.22
N ALA A 128 6.25 -13.72 -27.31
CA ALA A 128 4.90 -13.82 -26.77
C ALA A 128 3.82 -13.59 -27.84
N ARG A 129 4.07 -12.69 -28.81
CA ARG A 129 3.18 -12.49 -29.96
C ARG A 129 3.15 -13.69 -30.90
N GLU A 130 4.32 -14.22 -31.28
CA GLU A 130 4.42 -15.39 -32.16
C GLU A 130 3.72 -16.61 -31.55
N LYS A 131 3.88 -16.83 -30.25
CA LYS A 131 3.16 -17.87 -29.51
C LYS A 131 1.64 -17.65 -29.51
N LEU A 132 1.19 -16.40 -29.32
CA LEU A 132 -0.24 -16.08 -29.42
C LEU A 132 -0.79 -16.38 -30.83
N ASP A 133 -0.07 -15.98 -31.88
CA ASP A 133 -0.45 -16.20 -33.27
C ASP A 133 -0.51 -17.70 -33.60
N GLU A 134 0.45 -18.50 -33.10
CA GLU A 134 0.49 -19.96 -33.25
C GLU A 134 -0.71 -20.63 -32.57
N GLU A 135 -0.99 -20.30 -31.30
CA GLU A 135 -2.13 -20.83 -30.55
C GLU A 135 -3.47 -20.41 -31.17
N GLU A 136 -3.56 -19.18 -31.70
CA GLU A 136 -4.75 -18.72 -32.42
C GLU A 136 -4.95 -19.50 -33.72
N ALA A 137 -3.89 -19.70 -34.51
CA ALA A 137 -3.94 -20.47 -35.74
C ALA A 137 -4.30 -21.94 -35.49
N MET A 138 -3.76 -22.55 -34.42
CA MET A 138 -4.11 -23.91 -34.01
C MET A 138 -5.59 -24.02 -33.63
N LEU A 139 -6.12 -23.04 -32.88
CA LEU A 139 -7.54 -23.01 -32.53
C LEU A 139 -8.44 -22.81 -33.75
N ARG A 140 -8.06 -21.92 -34.68
CA ARG A 140 -8.85 -21.64 -35.90
C ARG A 140 -8.79 -22.77 -36.93
N SER A 141 -7.69 -23.52 -37.00
CA SER A 141 -7.52 -24.62 -37.96
C SER A 141 -8.13 -25.95 -37.49
N ARG A 142 -8.59 -26.02 -36.23
CA ARG A 142 -9.11 -27.25 -35.65
C ARG A 142 -10.47 -27.60 -36.27
N PRO A 143 -10.66 -28.86 -36.73
CA PRO A 143 -11.96 -29.29 -37.23
C PRO A 143 -13.00 -29.26 -36.12
N GLU A 144 -14.24 -28.96 -36.49
CA GLU A 144 -15.38 -28.98 -35.60
C GLU A 144 -15.43 -30.30 -34.83
N ASN A 145 -15.63 -30.22 -33.52
CA ASN A 145 -15.86 -31.40 -32.70
C ASN A 145 -16.94 -31.10 -31.65
N ALA A 146 -17.44 -32.15 -31.00
CA ALA A 146 -18.54 -32.05 -30.04
C ALA A 146 -18.29 -31.09 -28.85
N HIS A 147 -17.06 -30.61 -28.65
CA HIS A 147 -16.67 -29.78 -27.52
C HIS A 147 -16.18 -28.37 -27.91
N LEU A 148 -15.91 -28.11 -29.19
CA LEU A 148 -15.47 -26.82 -29.70
C LEU A 148 -16.40 -26.41 -30.85
N PRO A 149 -17.33 -25.47 -30.63
CA PRO A 149 -18.18 -24.94 -31.68
C PRO A 149 -17.33 -24.33 -32.81
N ASN A 150 -17.81 -24.39 -34.05
CA ASN A 150 -17.29 -23.53 -35.11
C ASN A 150 -17.30 -22.07 -34.64
N GLU A 151 -16.33 -21.28 -35.08
CA GLU A 151 -16.19 -19.86 -34.66
C GLU A 151 -16.15 -19.75 -33.13
N ALA A 152 -15.23 -20.49 -32.51
CA ALA A 152 -15.13 -20.57 -31.05
C ALA A 152 -15.02 -19.17 -30.40
N PHE A 153 -14.35 -18.22 -31.05
CA PHE A 153 -14.16 -16.86 -30.55
C PHE A 153 -15.47 -16.07 -30.46
N GLU A 154 -16.40 -16.33 -31.37
CA GLU A 154 -17.70 -15.69 -31.49
C GLU A 154 -18.75 -16.43 -30.66
N ASN A 155 -18.76 -17.76 -30.72
CA ASN A 155 -19.80 -18.59 -30.13
C ASN A 155 -19.54 -19.00 -28.67
N SER A 156 -18.32 -18.78 -28.15
CA SER A 156 -17.95 -19.19 -26.78
C SER A 156 -17.57 -18.01 -25.89
N ILE A 157 -18.04 -16.80 -26.21
CA ILE A 157 -17.84 -15.60 -25.38
C ILE A 157 -18.34 -15.84 -23.95
N GLY A 158 -17.50 -15.51 -22.96
CA GLY A 158 -17.78 -15.67 -21.54
C GLY A 158 -17.73 -17.11 -21.00
N ALA A 159 -17.62 -18.10 -21.87
CA ALA A 159 -17.55 -19.52 -21.54
C ALA A 159 -16.30 -20.20 -22.11
N PHE A 160 -15.34 -19.43 -22.61
CA PHE A 160 -14.16 -19.94 -23.32
C PHE A 160 -13.31 -20.89 -22.44
N ASN A 161 -13.33 -20.71 -21.13
CA ASN A 161 -12.67 -21.59 -20.14
C ASN A 161 -13.46 -22.85 -19.76
N ARG A 162 -14.70 -23.00 -20.24
CA ARG A 162 -15.54 -24.20 -20.02
C ARG A 162 -15.32 -25.26 -21.09
N ILE A 163 -14.77 -24.85 -22.23
CA ILE A 163 -14.29 -25.77 -23.27
C ILE A 163 -13.16 -26.60 -22.65
N PRO A 164 -13.08 -27.92 -22.92
CA PRO A 164 -12.09 -28.80 -22.30
C PRO A 164 -10.69 -28.19 -22.27
N ARG A 165 -10.06 -28.28 -21.09
CA ARG A 165 -8.87 -27.48 -20.73
C ARG A 165 -7.70 -27.58 -21.69
N ALA A 166 -7.58 -28.67 -22.44
CA ALA A 166 -6.49 -28.86 -23.39
C ALA A 166 -6.56 -27.90 -24.59
N ASP A 167 -7.74 -27.34 -24.90
CA ASP A 167 -7.96 -26.71 -26.19
C ASP A 167 -7.83 -25.17 -26.12
N THR A 168 -8.51 -24.51 -25.18
CA THR A 168 -8.58 -23.04 -25.14
C THR A 168 -7.65 -22.39 -24.14
N HIS A 169 -7.16 -23.13 -23.13
CA HIS A 169 -6.29 -22.55 -22.11
C HIS A 169 -4.92 -22.15 -22.66
N ALA A 170 -4.38 -22.90 -23.63
CA ALA A 170 -3.09 -22.57 -24.23
C ALA A 170 -3.13 -21.18 -24.89
N TYR A 171 -4.19 -20.91 -25.65
CA TYR A 171 -4.51 -19.59 -26.20
C TYR A 171 -4.72 -18.51 -25.13
N LEU A 172 -5.55 -18.77 -24.12
CA LEU A 172 -5.81 -17.78 -23.05
C LEU A 172 -4.52 -17.41 -22.31
N ASN A 173 -3.68 -18.41 -22.00
CA ASN A 173 -2.37 -18.19 -21.39
C ASN A 173 -1.44 -17.41 -22.32
N ALA A 174 -1.32 -17.80 -23.60
CA ALA A 174 -0.48 -17.08 -24.55
C ALA A 174 -0.91 -15.62 -24.73
N ARG A 175 -2.23 -15.36 -24.76
CA ARG A 175 -2.77 -14.00 -24.84
C ARG A 175 -2.50 -13.19 -23.57
N CYS A 176 -2.55 -13.83 -22.41
CA CYS A 176 -2.21 -13.20 -21.13
C CYS A 176 -0.71 -12.92 -21.03
N ASP A 177 0.15 -13.88 -21.41
CA ASP A 177 1.60 -13.72 -21.50
C ASP A 177 1.96 -12.54 -22.41
N PHE A 178 1.33 -12.43 -23.58
CA PHE A 178 1.52 -11.30 -24.48
C PHE A 178 1.08 -9.98 -23.85
N ALA A 179 -0.10 -9.93 -23.21
CA ALA A 179 -0.56 -8.74 -22.49
C ALA A 179 0.42 -8.31 -21.39
N MET A 180 0.96 -9.26 -20.63
CA MET A 180 1.92 -8.97 -19.56
C MET A 180 3.29 -8.53 -20.10
N ALA A 181 3.75 -9.09 -21.23
CA ALA A 181 4.95 -8.61 -21.92
C ALA A 181 4.77 -7.15 -22.40
N LEU A 182 3.58 -6.79 -22.88
CA LEU A 182 3.24 -5.41 -23.24
C LEU A 182 3.23 -4.49 -22.01
N VAL A 183 2.67 -4.92 -20.87
CA VAL A 183 2.72 -4.16 -19.60
C VAL A 183 4.17 -3.96 -19.14
N ALA A 184 5.03 -4.98 -19.30
CA ALA A 184 6.44 -4.90 -18.91
C ALA A 184 7.24 -3.87 -19.72
N ALA A 185 6.89 -3.62 -20.99
CA ALA A 185 7.58 -2.65 -21.85
C ALA A 185 7.42 -1.18 -21.39
N GLN A 186 6.37 -0.88 -20.60
CA GLN A 186 6.14 0.43 -19.98
C GLN A 186 6.18 1.60 -21.00
N THR A 187 5.61 1.41 -22.19
CA THR A 187 5.38 2.49 -23.15
C THR A 187 3.88 2.77 -23.25
N TRP A 188 3.52 3.97 -23.68
CA TRP A 188 2.11 4.32 -23.87
C TRP A 188 1.40 3.35 -24.82
N ILE A 189 1.99 3.12 -26.01
CA ILE A 189 1.47 2.17 -27.02
C ILE A 189 1.37 0.75 -26.44
N SER A 190 2.38 0.29 -25.68
CA SER A 190 2.35 -1.06 -25.12
C SER A 190 1.19 -1.21 -24.15
N MET A 191 0.92 -0.20 -23.32
CA MET A 191 -0.18 -0.23 -22.36
C MET A 191 -1.56 -0.16 -23.00
N GLU A 192 -1.74 0.67 -24.02
CA GLU A 192 -3.00 0.70 -24.79
C GLU A 192 -3.30 -0.67 -25.39
N ARG A 193 -2.28 -1.30 -26.01
CA ARG A 193 -2.42 -2.65 -26.57
C ARG A 193 -2.65 -3.69 -25.47
N ALA A 194 -1.92 -3.62 -24.36
CA ALA A 194 -2.11 -4.52 -23.24
C ALA A 194 -3.56 -4.46 -22.74
N LEU A 195 -4.13 -3.27 -22.59
CA LEU A 195 -5.51 -3.07 -22.16
C LEU A 195 -6.51 -3.71 -23.14
N VAL A 196 -6.27 -3.64 -24.45
CA VAL A 196 -7.09 -4.34 -25.45
C VAL A 196 -7.06 -5.86 -25.24
N HIS A 197 -5.89 -6.45 -25.04
CA HIS A 197 -5.78 -7.89 -24.79
C HIS A 197 -6.39 -8.31 -23.45
N LEU A 198 -6.18 -7.53 -22.39
CA LEU A 198 -6.78 -7.78 -21.06
C LEU A 198 -8.31 -7.70 -21.10
N ARG A 199 -8.88 -6.73 -21.83
CA ARG A 199 -10.34 -6.64 -22.03
C ARG A 199 -10.88 -7.81 -22.84
N ALA A 200 -10.18 -8.22 -23.90
CA ALA A 200 -10.56 -9.39 -24.68
C ALA A 200 -10.51 -10.68 -23.84
N LEU A 201 -9.50 -10.85 -22.98
CA LEU A 201 -9.42 -11.97 -22.04
C LEU A 201 -10.60 -12.01 -21.08
N MET A 202 -10.99 -10.88 -20.50
CA MET A 202 -12.18 -10.81 -19.63
C MET A 202 -13.49 -11.05 -20.38
N HIS A 203 -13.53 -10.73 -21.67
CA HIS A 203 -14.70 -10.99 -22.53
C HIS A 203 -14.82 -12.49 -22.85
N LEU A 204 -13.70 -13.15 -23.16
CA LEU A 204 -13.64 -14.59 -23.44
C LEU A 204 -13.85 -15.41 -22.15
N ASP A 205 -13.17 -15.04 -21.05
CA ASP A 205 -13.30 -15.69 -19.75
C ASP A 205 -13.89 -14.73 -18.70
N ARG A 206 -15.22 -14.79 -18.53
CA ARG A 206 -15.93 -13.98 -17.54
C ARG A 206 -15.59 -14.38 -16.10
N ARG A 207 -15.06 -15.58 -15.83
CA ARG A 207 -14.63 -16.00 -14.48
C ARG A 207 -13.27 -15.43 -14.09
N ASP A 208 -12.54 -14.87 -15.05
CA ASP A 208 -11.21 -14.29 -14.84
C ASP A 208 -10.23 -15.28 -14.19
N GLY A 209 -10.13 -16.50 -14.73
CA GLY A 209 -9.23 -17.53 -14.18
C GLY A 209 -7.75 -17.12 -14.17
N LEU A 210 -7.38 -16.15 -15.01
CA LEU A 210 -6.04 -15.59 -15.13
C LEU A 210 -5.82 -14.30 -14.33
N ARG A 211 -6.84 -13.86 -13.57
CA ARG A 211 -6.78 -12.67 -12.69
C ARG A 211 -6.44 -11.37 -13.43
N CYS A 212 -6.85 -11.24 -14.69
CA CYS A 212 -6.70 -10.03 -15.49
C CYS A 212 -7.37 -8.81 -14.84
N ARG A 213 -8.44 -9.00 -14.05
CA ARG A 213 -9.14 -7.91 -13.34
C ARG A 213 -8.25 -7.18 -12.33
N GLU A 214 -7.17 -7.80 -11.87
CA GLU A 214 -6.22 -7.18 -10.94
C GLU A 214 -5.24 -6.25 -11.64
N VAL A 215 -4.99 -6.49 -12.93
CA VAL A 215 -4.02 -5.74 -13.74
C VAL A 215 -4.70 -4.56 -14.46
N VAL A 216 -5.94 -4.75 -14.92
CA VAL A 216 -6.69 -3.76 -15.71
C VAL A 216 -6.76 -2.37 -15.05
N PRO A 217 -7.10 -2.21 -13.75
CA PRO A 217 -7.17 -0.90 -13.13
C PRO A 217 -5.82 -0.16 -13.13
N ALA A 218 -4.72 -0.89 -12.93
CA ALA A 218 -3.39 -0.31 -12.93
C ALA A 218 -3.02 0.20 -14.34
N VAL A 219 -3.30 -0.57 -15.38
CA VAL A 219 -3.06 -0.17 -16.77
C VAL A 219 -3.92 1.05 -17.16
N MET A 220 -5.21 1.06 -16.77
CA MET A 220 -6.11 2.18 -17.05
C MET A 220 -5.67 3.46 -16.33
N ALA A 221 -5.27 3.36 -15.06
CA ALA A 221 -4.73 4.50 -14.31
C ALA A 221 -3.43 5.04 -14.94
N GLN A 222 -2.54 4.15 -15.39
CA GLN A 222 -1.30 4.52 -16.07
C GLN A 222 -1.53 5.22 -17.42
N LEU A 223 -2.62 4.90 -18.11
CA LEU A 223 -3.07 5.55 -19.33
C LEU A 223 -3.88 6.84 -19.08
N GLY A 224 -4.00 7.30 -17.83
CA GLY A 224 -4.81 8.49 -17.50
C GLY A 224 -6.32 8.29 -17.72
N GLN A 225 -6.79 7.04 -17.86
CA GLN A 225 -8.21 6.69 -17.98
C GLN A 225 -8.85 6.58 -16.59
N GLU A 226 -8.75 7.63 -15.78
CA GLU A 226 -9.15 7.62 -14.36
C GLU A 226 -10.65 7.38 -14.19
N LYS A 227 -11.48 8.00 -15.04
CA LYS A 227 -12.94 7.86 -15.00
C LYS A 227 -13.35 6.42 -15.31
N GLU A 228 -12.79 5.83 -16.37
CA GLU A 228 -13.06 4.46 -16.78
C GLU A 228 -12.48 3.47 -15.76
N CYS A 229 -11.32 3.76 -15.17
CA CYS A 229 -10.72 2.95 -14.11
C CYS A 229 -11.62 2.89 -12.88
N TYR A 230 -12.12 4.05 -12.44
CA TYR A 230 -13.09 4.11 -11.34
C TYR A 230 -14.38 3.35 -11.67
N GLY A 231 -14.93 3.54 -12.88
CA GLY A 231 -16.10 2.80 -13.35
C GLY A 231 -15.89 1.29 -13.34
N PHE A 232 -14.72 0.83 -13.78
CA PHE A 232 -14.34 -0.58 -13.76
C PHE A 232 -14.21 -1.12 -12.33
N LEU A 233 -13.58 -0.38 -11.41
CA LEU A 233 -13.46 -0.76 -10.01
C LEU A 233 -14.81 -0.81 -9.30
N LYS A 234 -15.72 0.14 -9.59
CA LYS A 234 -17.10 0.14 -9.08
C LYS A 234 -17.88 -1.08 -9.60
N TRP A 235 -17.75 -1.38 -10.90
CA TRP A 235 -18.34 -2.58 -11.50
C TRP A 235 -17.80 -3.88 -10.87
N LEU A 236 -16.49 -3.94 -10.62
CA LEU A 236 -15.87 -5.10 -9.98
C LEU A 236 -16.39 -5.32 -8.56
N ALA A 237 -16.47 -4.25 -7.75
CA ALA A 237 -16.97 -4.31 -6.39
C ALA A 237 -18.43 -4.78 -6.33
N THR A 238 -19.28 -4.29 -7.23
CA THR A 238 -20.71 -4.63 -7.28
C THR A 238 -20.96 -6.04 -7.81
N ASN A 239 -20.22 -6.52 -8.81
CA ASN A 239 -20.48 -7.84 -9.42
C ASN A 239 -19.79 -9.01 -8.69
N VAL A 240 -18.70 -8.76 -7.96
CA VAL A 240 -18.05 -9.81 -7.15
C VAL A 240 -18.91 -10.21 -5.94
N GLN A 241 -19.74 -9.30 -5.43
CA GLN A 241 -20.68 -9.58 -4.34
C GLN A 241 -21.85 -10.48 -4.79
N VAL A 242 -22.31 -10.36 -6.03
CA VAL A 242 -23.48 -11.12 -6.55
C VAL A 242 -23.12 -12.57 -6.95
N SER A 243 -21.86 -12.89 -7.22
CA SER A 243 -21.43 -14.21 -7.72
C SER A 243 -21.11 -15.26 -6.64
N ARG A 244 -21.51 -15.07 -5.38
CA ARG A 244 -21.38 -16.08 -4.31
C ARG A 244 -22.56 -17.04 -4.27
N THR A 245 -22.73 -17.82 -5.34
CA THR A 245 -23.38 -19.13 -5.27
C THR A 245 -22.53 -20.12 -6.07
N ILE A 246 -21.65 -20.86 -5.37
CA ILE A 246 -21.01 -22.07 -5.87
C ILE A 246 -21.21 -23.18 -4.83
N PRO A 247 -21.50 -24.44 -5.23
CA PRO A 247 -21.89 -25.53 -4.34
C PRO A 247 -20.76 -25.97 -3.40
N SER A 248 -21.16 -26.58 -2.28
CA SER A 248 -20.30 -27.16 -1.24
C SER A 248 -19.16 -28.03 -1.80
N THR A 249 -17.92 -27.63 -1.51
CA THR A 249 -16.71 -28.40 -1.80
C THR A 249 -16.55 -29.59 -0.84
N SER A 250 -17.04 -30.76 -1.23
CA SER A 250 -16.71 -32.05 -0.59
C SER A 250 -15.96 -33.02 -1.53
N THR A 251 -15.54 -32.60 -2.72
CA THR A 251 -14.90 -33.53 -3.66
C THR A 251 -13.86 -32.79 -4.48
N LEU A 252 -12.59 -32.81 -4.04
CA LEU A 252 -11.34 -32.64 -4.83
C LEU A 252 -10.11 -32.52 -3.90
N LEU A 253 -9.99 -33.43 -2.93
CA LEU A 253 -8.75 -33.68 -2.18
C LEU A 253 -8.31 -35.13 -2.42
N SER A 254 -7.87 -35.42 -3.64
CA SER A 254 -7.24 -36.71 -3.94
C SER A 254 -6.34 -36.63 -5.17
N HIS A 255 -5.38 -35.69 -5.18
CA HIS A 255 -4.14 -35.86 -5.94
C HIS A 255 -2.97 -35.28 -5.14
N SER A 256 -2.17 -36.20 -4.62
CA SER A 256 -0.98 -35.97 -3.81
C SER A 256 0.11 -35.27 -4.63
N ILE A 257 0.67 -34.17 -4.12
CA ILE A 257 1.97 -33.64 -4.58
C ILE A 257 3.06 -34.31 -3.72
N PRO A 258 4.12 -34.90 -4.30
CA PRO A 258 5.18 -35.54 -3.52
C PRO A 258 5.93 -34.53 -2.64
N SER A 259 5.95 -34.80 -1.34
CA SER A 259 6.59 -34.02 -0.26
C SER A 259 8.13 -33.87 -0.36
N ALA A 260 8.78 -34.29 -1.45
CA ALA A 260 10.22 -34.53 -1.46
C ALA A 260 11.11 -33.36 -1.93
N LYS A 261 10.56 -32.19 -2.31
CA LYS A 261 11.39 -31.06 -2.83
C LYS A 261 11.04 -29.66 -2.30
N ALA A 262 10.33 -29.54 -1.18
CA ALA A 262 10.17 -28.24 -0.53
C ALA A 262 11.35 -27.99 0.43
N GLY A 263 12.19 -27.01 0.13
CA GLY A 263 13.29 -26.61 1.02
C GLY A 263 12.78 -26.15 2.40
N PRO A 264 13.65 -26.10 3.43
CA PRO A 264 13.26 -25.85 4.83
C PRO A 264 12.45 -24.57 5.05
N ILE A 265 12.63 -23.58 4.17
CA ILE A 265 11.94 -22.29 4.20
C ILE A 265 10.48 -22.41 3.74
N ALA A 266 10.20 -23.21 2.69
CA ALA A 266 8.84 -23.44 2.20
C ALA A 266 8.04 -24.31 3.18
N LYS A 267 8.70 -25.30 3.81
CA LYS A 267 8.11 -26.12 4.88
C LYS A 267 7.77 -25.26 6.11
N SER A 268 8.70 -24.43 6.56
CA SER A 268 8.46 -23.53 7.69
C SER A 268 7.45 -22.42 7.41
N TRP A 269 7.27 -22.03 6.13
CA TRP A 269 6.23 -21.10 5.72
C TRP A 269 4.84 -21.78 5.68
N LEU A 270 4.74 -23.03 5.20
CA LEU A 270 3.50 -23.82 5.25
C LEU A 270 3.07 -24.15 6.68
N GLU A 271 4.02 -24.47 7.56
CA GLU A 271 3.77 -24.74 8.98
C GLU A 271 3.36 -23.47 9.77
N ARG A 272 3.89 -22.28 9.39
CA ARG A 272 3.54 -21.00 10.04
C ARG A 272 2.24 -20.36 9.55
N ASN A 273 1.71 -20.76 8.39
CA ASN A 273 0.50 -20.17 7.80
C ASN A 273 -0.76 -21.05 7.96
N GLN A 274 -0.88 -21.77 9.07
CA GLN A 274 -2.10 -22.53 9.41
C GLN A 274 -3.32 -21.65 9.74
N ASN A 275 -3.18 -20.32 9.89
CA ASN A 275 -4.29 -19.37 10.13
C ASN A 275 -4.84 -18.70 8.86
N MET A 276 -4.75 -19.38 7.71
CA MET A 276 -5.59 -19.02 6.54
C MET A 276 -7.09 -19.11 6.86
N ARG A 277 -7.49 -19.87 7.90
CA ARG A 277 -8.86 -19.88 8.44
C ARG A 277 -9.24 -18.54 9.06
N ASP A 278 -8.42 -17.98 9.96
CA ASP A 278 -8.70 -16.69 10.60
C ASP A 278 -8.86 -15.52 9.62
N ILE A 279 -8.09 -15.50 8.53
CA ILE A 279 -8.23 -14.46 7.50
C ILE A 279 -9.52 -14.66 6.71
N LYS A 280 -9.88 -15.91 6.37
CA LYS A 280 -11.15 -16.23 5.71
C LYS A 280 -12.34 -15.88 6.60
N ASP A 281 -12.25 -16.18 7.89
CA ASP A 281 -13.30 -15.89 8.86
C ASP A 281 -13.44 -14.39 9.12
N MET A 282 -12.32 -13.66 9.15
CA MET A 282 -12.33 -12.19 9.21
C MET A 282 -12.95 -11.58 7.95
N LEU A 283 -12.59 -12.07 6.76
CA LEU A 283 -13.18 -11.62 5.49
C LEU A 283 -14.67 -11.96 5.40
N ALA A 284 -15.08 -13.13 5.89
CA ALA A 284 -16.48 -13.52 5.96
C ALA A 284 -17.25 -12.57 6.88
N ARG A 285 -16.74 -12.28 8.08
CA ARG A 285 -17.35 -11.34 9.03
C ARG A 285 -17.47 -9.93 8.48
N VAL A 286 -16.44 -9.41 7.82
CA VAL A 286 -16.49 -8.09 7.19
C VAL A 286 -17.49 -8.07 6.03
N SER A 287 -17.58 -9.16 5.26
CA SER A 287 -18.60 -9.31 4.20
C SER A 287 -20.01 -9.26 4.78
N THR A 288 -20.27 -10.02 5.85
CA THR A 288 -21.56 -10.03 6.53
C THR A 288 -21.92 -8.65 7.08
N GLN A 289 -20.99 -7.96 7.75
CA GLN A 289 -21.22 -6.61 8.26
C GLN A 289 -21.51 -5.60 7.14
N PHE A 290 -20.87 -5.76 5.98
CA PHE A 290 -21.13 -4.91 4.82
C PHE A 290 -22.52 -5.20 4.22
N GLU A 291 -22.90 -6.47 4.10
CA GLU A 291 -24.23 -6.89 3.62
C GLU A 291 -25.34 -6.38 4.56
N GLU A 292 -25.18 -6.54 5.87
CA GLU A 292 -26.10 -6.00 6.88
C GLU A 292 -26.23 -4.47 6.77
N LEU A 293 -25.13 -3.77 6.55
CA LEU A 293 -25.15 -2.31 6.33
C LEU A 293 -25.89 -1.95 5.04
N CYS A 294 -25.67 -2.68 3.96
CA CYS A 294 -26.37 -2.47 2.70
C CYS A 294 -27.88 -2.70 2.85
N ASP A 295 -28.28 -3.73 3.59
CA ASP A 295 -29.68 -4.04 3.88
C ASP A 295 -30.32 -2.98 4.77
N MET A 296 -29.61 -2.47 5.79
CA MET A 296 -30.08 -1.36 6.61
C MET A 296 -30.30 -0.09 5.77
N ILE A 297 -29.37 0.24 4.87
CA ILE A 297 -29.50 1.40 3.98
C ILE A 297 -30.68 1.22 3.02
N GLN A 298 -30.81 0.03 2.40
CA GLN A 298 -31.91 -0.29 1.50
C GLN A 298 -33.28 -0.26 2.19
N THR A 299 -33.35 -0.76 3.42
CA THR A 299 -34.57 -0.75 4.23
C THR A 299 -34.93 0.67 4.66
N ALA A 300 -33.94 1.47 5.05
CA ALA A 300 -34.15 2.86 5.45
C ALA A 300 -34.53 3.76 4.26
N ASN A 301 -34.00 3.48 3.07
CA ASN A 301 -34.41 4.17 1.85
C ASN A 301 -34.17 3.29 0.60
N PRO A 302 -35.23 2.72 0.01
CA PRO A 302 -35.09 1.80 -1.12
C PRO A 302 -34.62 2.47 -2.43
N TYR A 303 -34.66 3.81 -2.50
CA TYR A 303 -34.24 4.60 -3.66
C TYR A 303 -32.77 5.05 -3.59
N PHE A 304 -32.08 4.77 -2.47
CA PHE A 304 -30.71 5.23 -2.26
C PHE A 304 -29.74 4.70 -3.32
N TRP A 305 -29.78 3.40 -3.61
CA TRP A 305 -28.86 2.79 -4.58
C TRP A 305 -29.18 3.18 -6.02
N GLU A 306 -30.46 3.26 -6.40
CA GLU A 306 -30.88 3.74 -7.73
C GLU A 306 -30.30 5.14 -7.98
N THR A 307 -30.46 6.03 -7.01
CA THR A 307 -29.95 7.40 -7.06
C THR A 307 -28.42 7.50 -7.13
N LEU A 308 -27.70 6.54 -6.53
CA LEU A 308 -26.24 6.48 -6.56
C LEU A 308 -25.70 5.88 -7.88
N ILE A 309 -26.53 5.13 -8.60
CA ILE A 309 -26.15 4.43 -9.84
C ILE A 309 -26.38 5.31 -11.08
N ASP A 310 -27.36 6.21 -11.05
CA ASP A 310 -27.82 6.99 -12.22
C ASP A 310 -26.78 7.92 -12.88
N GLY A 311 -25.57 8.06 -12.33
CA GLY A 311 -24.38 8.53 -13.06
C GLY A 311 -24.32 10.03 -13.38
N ASP A 312 -25.46 10.69 -13.50
CA ASP A 312 -25.60 12.13 -13.58
C ASP A 312 -25.61 12.75 -12.19
N TRP A 313 -25.06 13.96 -12.06
CA TRP A 313 -25.09 14.70 -10.80
C TRP A 313 -26.52 15.10 -10.50
N PRO A 314 -27.16 14.53 -9.47
CA PRO A 314 -28.53 14.91 -9.21
C PRO A 314 -28.57 16.36 -8.73
N THR A 315 -29.37 17.19 -9.41
CA THR A 315 -29.75 18.51 -8.90
C THR A 315 -30.50 18.34 -7.59
N MET A 316 -30.21 19.19 -6.60
CA MET A 316 -30.89 19.15 -5.32
C MET A 316 -32.40 19.35 -5.55
N PRO A 317 -33.26 18.36 -5.21
CA PRO A 317 -34.69 18.47 -5.46
C PRO A 317 -35.30 19.60 -4.63
N ALA A 318 -36.38 20.19 -5.14
CA ALA A 318 -37.19 21.16 -4.38
C ALA A 318 -37.64 20.55 -3.03
N GLU A 319 -38.00 21.39 -2.05
CA GLU A 319 -38.28 21.03 -0.66
C GLU A 319 -39.54 20.16 -0.44
N ASP A 320 -39.77 19.14 -1.25
CA ASP A 320 -40.73 18.10 -0.89
C ASP A 320 -40.08 17.21 0.16
N ARG A 321 -40.45 17.41 1.43
CA ARG A 321 -39.89 16.68 2.57
C ARG A 321 -40.46 15.26 2.70
N ASP A 322 -41.57 14.98 2.02
CA ASP A 322 -42.32 13.74 2.21
C ASP A 322 -42.06 12.70 1.12
N ASP A 323 -41.36 13.06 0.03
CA ASP A 323 -40.90 12.11 -0.99
C ASP A 323 -39.61 11.37 -0.58
N PRO A 324 -39.66 10.03 -0.36
CA PRO A 324 -38.50 9.22 -0.02
C PRO A 324 -37.41 9.23 -1.11
N ARG A 325 -37.78 9.41 -2.38
CA ARG A 325 -36.82 9.52 -3.49
C ARG A 325 -36.09 10.86 -3.44
N ALA A 326 -36.80 11.96 -3.22
CA ALA A 326 -36.17 13.26 -2.97
C ALA A 326 -35.26 13.24 -1.73
N MET A 327 -35.61 12.51 -0.67
CA MET A 327 -34.73 12.29 0.49
C MET A 327 -33.46 11.51 0.12
N ALA A 328 -33.57 10.44 -0.67
CA ALA A 328 -32.41 9.67 -1.17
C ALA A 328 -31.45 10.56 -1.95
N VAL A 329 -32.00 11.33 -2.89
CA VAL A 329 -31.25 12.31 -3.69
C VAL A 329 -30.54 13.33 -2.81
N ARG A 330 -31.23 13.93 -1.83
CA ARG A 330 -30.59 14.87 -0.89
C ARG A 330 -29.45 14.22 -0.10
N GLN A 331 -29.59 12.97 0.32
CA GLN A 331 -28.56 12.29 1.08
C GLN A 331 -27.35 11.92 0.20
N VAL A 332 -27.57 11.44 -1.03
CA VAL A 332 -26.51 11.19 -2.01
C VAL A 332 -25.77 12.50 -2.34
N VAL A 333 -26.51 13.58 -2.62
CA VAL A 333 -25.95 14.91 -2.87
C VAL A 333 -25.12 15.39 -1.67
N LYS A 334 -25.60 15.26 -0.43
CA LYS A 334 -24.83 15.59 0.79
C LYS A 334 -23.57 14.75 0.92
N CYS A 335 -23.64 13.44 0.72
CA CYS A 335 -22.47 12.55 0.74
C CYS A 335 -21.44 12.97 -0.32
N MET A 336 -21.89 13.31 -1.53
CA MET A 336 -21.04 13.78 -2.63
C MET A 336 -20.43 15.15 -2.35
N TYR A 337 -21.17 16.11 -1.80
CA TYR A 337 -20.63 17.42 -1.40
C TYR A 337 -19.66 17.32 -0.23
N THR A 338 -19.90 16.42 0.74
CA THR A 338 -18.94 16.16 1.82
C THR A 338 -17.66 15.52 1.28
N TRP A 339 -17.78 14.59 0.32
CA TRP A 339 -16.63 13.99 -0.36
C TRP A 339 -15.83 15.03 -1.16
N LYS A 340 -16.53 15.84 -1.98
CA LYS A 340 -15.92 16.91 -2.80
C LYS A 340 -15.32 18.00 -1.91
N GLY A 341 -16.04 18.41 -0.88
CA GLY A 341 -15.61 19.37 0.13
C GLY A 341 -14.30 18.93 0.79
N ASN A 342 -14.20 17.68 1.23
CA ASN A 342 -12.96 17.14 1.81
C ASN A 342 -11.81 17.07 0.81
N HIS A 343 -12.07 16.75 -0.46
CA HIS A 343 -11.05 16.70 -1.51
C HIS A 343 -10.53 18.10 -1.89
N TYR A 344 -11.43 19.07 -2.08
CA TYR A 344 -11.06 20.46 -2.38
C TYR A 344 -10.52 21.21 -1.16
N LEU A 345 -10.97 20.90 0.06
CA LEU A 345 -10.37 21.45 1.29
C LEU A 345 -8.93 20.98 1.45
N LEU A 346 -8.60 19.72 1.12
CA LEU A 346 -7.22 19.25 1.15
C LEU A 346 -6.33 20.01 0.16
N HIS A 347 -6.79 20.26 -1.07
CA HIS A 347 -6.06 21.04 -2.06
C HIS A 347 -6.00 22.54 -1.73
N ALA A 348 -7.12 23.15 -1.30
CA ALA A 348 -7.17 24.55 -0.90
C ALA A 348 -6.40 24.83 0.40
N LEU A 349 -6.35 23.87 1.33
CA LEU A 349 -5.45 23.91 2.49
C LEU A 349 -4.00 23.80 2.02
N ASP A 350 -3.66 22.92 1.09
CA ASP A 350 -2.29 22.83 0.55
C ASP A 350 -1.87 24.13 -0.18
N ASP A 351 -2.74 24.72 -1.00
CA ASP A 351 -2.47 25.96 -1.74
C ASP A 351 -2.45 27.20 -0.83
N ALA A 352 -3.38 27.30 0.13
CA ALA A 352 -3.35 28.36 1.14
C ALA A 352 -2.11 28.23 2.04
N THR A 353 -1.72 27.00 2.41
CA THR A 353 -0.49 26.76 3.19
C THR A 353 0.77 27.12 2.38
N VAL A 354 0.79 26.92 1.05
CA VAL A 354 1.89 27.37 0.16
C VAL A 354 1.95 28.90 0.07
N LYS A 355 0.79 29.57 -0.01
CA LYS A 355 0.71 31.04 -0.05
C LYS A 355 1.19 31.66 1.27
N TYR A 356 0.72 31.15 2.41
CA TYR A 356 1.14 31.62 3.74
C TYR A 356 2.59 31.24 4.11
N ALA A 357 3.12 30.13 3.60
CA ALA A 357 4.52 29.73 3.85
C ALA A 357 5.54 30.60 3.10
N ARG A 358 5.20 31.16 1.92
CA ARG A 358 6.07 32.12 1.22
C ARG A 358 6.14 33.48 1.92
N GLU A 359 5.06 33.90 2.57
CA GLU A 359 5.02 35.16 3.34
C GLU A 359 5.72 35.06 4.70
N TYR A 360 6.06 33.84 5.16
CA TYR A 360 6.70 33.57 6.47
C TYR A 360 8.20 33.26 6.42
N ILE A 361 8.86 33.41 5.27
CA ILE A 361 10.33 33.48 5.21
C ILE A 361 10.71 34.92 5.57
N SER A 362 10.89 35.19 6.86
CA SER A 362 11.34 36.51 7.34
C SER A 362 12.67 36.91 6.67
N PRO A 363 12.84 38.17 6.22
CA PRO A 363 14.09 38.67 5.62
C PRO A 363 15.30 38.74 6.57
N GLY A 364 15.20 38.25 7.81
CA GLY A 364 16.19 38.47 8.88
C GLY A 364 17.20 37.35 9.13
N ALA A 365 17.32 36.36 8.24
CA ALA A 365 18.18 35.19 8.47
C ALA A 365 19.63 35.32 7.94
N ALA A 366 20.08 36.53 7.58
CA ALA A 366 21.33 36.74 6.84
C ALA A 366 22.62 36.80 7.69
N ASP A 367 22.56 36.91 9.02
CA ASP A 367 23.76 37.22 9.84
C ASP A 367 24.19 36.15 10.86
N ILE A 368 23.80 34.88 10.69
CA ILE A 368 24.31 33.79 11.55
C ILE A 368 25.46 33.07 10.83
N PRO A 369 26.69 33.06 11.35
CA PRO A 369 27.79 32.32 10.75
C PRO A 369 27.44 30.82 10.71
N PRO A 370 27.74 30.11 9.60
CA PRO A 370 27.37 28.72 9.46
C PRO A 370 28.07 27.88 10.55
N PRO A 371 27.32 27.13 11.38
CA PRO A 371 27.94 26.27 12.39
C PRO A 371 28.78 25.19 11.68
N ALA A 372 29.88 24.76 12.34
CA ALA A 372 30.76 23.68 11.87
C ALA A 372 29.92 22.54 11.26
N ASN A 373 30.20 22.17 10.00
CA ASN A 373 29.38 21.30 9.15
C ASN A 373 28.88 20.04 9.88
N LYS A 374 27.67 20.10 10.44
CA LYS A 374 27.01 18.97 11.09
C LYS A 374 26.35 18.10 10.01
N ARG A 375 26.94 16.93 9.76
CA ARG A 375 26.47 15.93 8.79
C ARG A 375 25.10 15.38 9.20
N LEU A 376 24.16 15.37 8.25
CA LEU A 376 22.78 14.90 8.42
C LEU A 376 22.56 13.68 7.54
N VAL A 377 22.17 12.54 8.11
CA VAL A 377 21.96 11.29 7.37
C VAL A 377 20.49 10.89 7.41
N LEU A 378 19.89 10.62 6.25
CA LEU A 378 18.54 10.08 6.11
C LEU A 378 18.58 8.61 5.69
N ILE A 379 18.14 7.71 6.56
CA ILE A 379 18.06 6.28 6.30
C ILE A 379 16.73 5.97 5.59
N SER A 380 16.82 5.49 4.36
CA SER A 380 15.70 5.15 3.47
C SER A 380 16.01 3.93 2.60
N LEU A 381 16.31 2.79 3.24
CA LEU A 381 16.77 1.54 2.60
C LEU A 381 15.72 0.87 1.72
N HIS A 382 14.43 1.00 2.04
CA HIS A 382 13.34 0.46 1.23
C HIS A 382 12.66 1.49 0.32
N ARG A 383 13.10 2.76 0.36
CA ARG A 383 12.56 3.90 -0.38
C ARG A 383 11.02 3.89 -0.49
N ASP A 384 10.37 4.27 0.61
CA ASP A 384 8.92 4.45 0.64
C ASP A 384 8.53 5.71 -0.17
N THR A 385 7.90 5.52 -1.33
CA THR A 385 7.45 6.62 -2.19
C THR A 385 6.41 7.51 -1.50
N LEU A 386 5.57 6.95 -0.61
CA LEU A 386 4.62 7.74 0.17
C LEU A 386 5.32 8.62 1.19
N PHE A 387 6.46 8.19 1.74
CA PHE A 387 7.28 9.03 2.59
C PHE A 387 7.82 10.23 1.80
N ASP A 388 8.41 9.98 0.62
CA ASP A 388 8.96 11.04 -0.22
C ASP A 388 7.88 12.08 -0.58
N ILE A 389 6.70 11.64 -1.01
CA ILE A 389 5.57 12.53 -1.33
C ILE A 389 5.11 13.30 -0.09
N LYS A 390 4.91 12.63 1.05
CA LYS A 390 4.40 13.27 2.27
C LYS A 390 5.39 14.27 2.86
N TYR A 391 6.69 14.03 2.73
CA TYR A 391 7.73 14.82 3.37
C TYR A 391 8.58 15.63 2.37
N GLU A 392 8.20 15.70 1.09
CA GLU A 392 8.95 16.39 0.03
C GLU A 392 9.46 17.77 0.44
N LYS A 393 8.55 18.65 0.91
CA LYS A 393 8.91 20.01 1.36
C LYS A 393 9.93 20.01 2.50
N LEU A 394 9.80 19.08 3.46
CA LEU A 394 10.75 18.95 4.56
C LEU A 394 12.11 18.48 4.04
N LEU A 395 12.13 17.47 3.18
CA LEU A 395 13.36 16.93 2.59
C LEU A 395 14.09 17.97 1.74
N MET A 396 13.36 18.74 0.93
CA MET A 396 13.92 19.87 0.17
C MET A 396 14.52 20.93 1.09
N THR A 397 13.80 21.30 2.15
CA THR A 397 14.29 22.30 3.13
C THR A 397 15.56 21.79 3.83
N LEU A 398 15.58 20.53 4.26
CA LEU A 398 16.74 19.93 4.90
C LEU A 398 17.94 19.84 3.96
N ALA A 399 17.72 19.51 2.68
CA ALA A 399 18.77 19.48 1.67
C ALA A 399 19.33 20.88 1.33
N GLN A 400 18.54 21.94 1.51
CA GLN A 400 19.00 23.33 1.33
C GLN A 400 19.78 23.83 2.55
N LEU A 401 19.39 23.43 3.77
CA LEU A 401 19.99 23.91 5.01
C LEU A 401 21.27 23.15 5.40
N ARG A 402 21.42 21.90 4.97
CA ARG A 402 22.48 20.98 5.40
C ARG A 402 22.87 20.06 4.26
N ASP A 403 24.08 19.50 4.36
CA ASP A 403 24.50 18.36 3.56
C ASP A 403 23.71 17.11 4.01
N LEU A 404 22.53 16.94 3.41
CA LEU A 404 21.62 15.82 3.65
C LEU A 404 22.07 14.63 2.81
N GLU A 405 22.71 13.66 3.46
CA GLU A 405 23.09 12.40 2.84
C GLU A 405 21.97 11.37 2.96
N ARG A 406 21.38 10.99 1.83
CA ARG A 406 20.36 9.94 1.81
C ARG A 406 20.99 8.56 1.59
N VAL A 407 20.77 7.67 2.55
CA VAL A 407 21.26 6.29 2.55
C VAL A 407 20.16 5.35 2.06
N THR A 408 20.39 4.71 0.91
CA THR A 408 19.42 3.81 0.26
C THR A 408 19.89 2.37 0.16
N THR A 409 21.14 2.06 0.51
CA THR A 409 21.70 0.71 0.45
C THR A 409 22.35 0.30 1.77
N ARG A 410 22.41 -1.00 2.05
CA ARG A 410 23.03 -1.52 3.28
C ARG A 410 24.53 -1.25 3.35
N ALA A 411 25.22 -1.29 2.21
CA ALA A 411 26.65 -0.98 2.15
C ALA A 411 26.90 0.49 2.50
N HIS A 412 26.09 1.38 1.93
CA HIS A 412 26.14 2.81 2.23
C HIS A 412 25.79 3.09 3.69
N TYR A 413 24.79 2.40 4.26
CA TYR A 413 24.44 2.50 5.68
C TYR A 413 25.60 2.20 6.63
N ARG A 414 26.31 1.09 6.40
CA ARG A 414 27.46 0.71 7.21
C ARG A 414 28.59 1.71 7.14
N ASN A 415 28.80 2.32 5.98
CA ASN A 415 29.82 3.37 5.80
C ASN A 415 29.37 4.70 6.39
N ALA A 416 28.09 5.03 6.31
CA ALA A 416 27.56 6.30 6.76
C ALA A 416 27.54 6.42 8.29
N LEU A 417 27.33 5.31 9.01
CA LEU A 417 27.24 5.27 10.47
C LEU A 417 28.52 4.73 11.15
N ARG A 418 29.68 4.92 10.52
CA ARG A 418 30.96 4.57 11.13
C ARG A 418 31.29 5.54 12.27
N PRO A 419 31.84 5.08 13.42
CA PRO A 419 32.18 5.95 14.55
C PRO A 419 33.12 7.10 14.17
N GLU A 420 34.07 6.87 13.26
CA GLU A 420 35.06 7.87 12.83
C GLU A 420 34.42 9.03 12.06
N ASN A 421 33.20 8.85 11.56
CA ASN A 421 32.45 9.85 10.81
C ASN A 421 30.98 9.87 11.26
N ALA A 422 30.73 9.76 12.56
CA ALA A 422 29.38 9.67 13.09
C ALA A 422 28.58 10.93 12.73
N PRO A 423 27.40 10.80 12.08
CA PRO A 423 26.58 11.96 11.75
C PRO A 423 26.02 12.60 13.02
N SER A 424 25.87 13.93 13.03
CA SER A 424 25.29 14.62 14.19
C SER A 424 23.80 14.32 14.34
N ILE A 425 23.10 14.11 13.21
CA ILE A 425 21.67 13.81 13.18
C ILE A 425 21.41 12.66 12.20
N ILE A 426 20.62 11.69 12.66
CA ILE A 426 20.19 10.51 11.91
C ILE A 426 18.67 10.55 11.81
N LEU A 427 18.12 10.65 10.61
CA LEU A 427 16.69 10.57 10.33
C LEU A 427 16.34 9.16 9.86
N ILE A 428 15.42 8.48 10.54
CA ILE A 428 14.95 7.15 10.15
C ILE A 428 13.60 7.29 9.46
N ALA A 429 13.55 7.04 8.16
CA ALA A 429 12.33 7.13 7.36
C ALA A 429 11.63 5.78 7.13
N ASP A 430 12.34 4.66 7.32
CA ASP A 430 11.81 3.33 7.00
C ASP A 430 12.06 2.29 8.11
N SER A 431 11.21 1.26 8.14
CA SER A 431 11.19 0.21 9.18
C SER A 431 12.33 -0.80 9.12
N SER A 432 13.19 -0.79 8.11
CA SER A 432 14.23 -1.81 7.96
C SER A 432 15.17 -1.87 9.16
N VAL A 433 15.47 -0.72 9.78
CA VAL A 433 16.35 -0.61 10.96
C VAL A 433 15.80 -1.40 12.16
N ALA A 434 14.47 -1.46 12.30
CA ALA A 434 13.82 -2.25 13.36
C ALA A 434 13.64 -3.74 13.00
N ARG A 435 13.59 -4.06 11.70
CA ARG A 435 13.38 -5.42 11.19
C ARG A 435 14.67 -6.22 11.14
N VAL A 436 15.78 -5.58 10.75
CA VAL A 436 17.08 -6.22 10.51
C VAL A 436 18.03 -5.89 11.66
N ASN A 437 18.25 -6.85 12.55
CA ASN A 437 19.08 -6.66 13.75
C ASN A 437 20.49 -6.14 13.43
N GLU A 438 21.07 -6.54 12.30
CA GLU A 438 22.41 -6.08 11.86
C GLU A 438 22.49 -4.57 11.63
N LEU A 439 21.37 -3.91 11.33
CA LEU A 439 21.33 -2.47 11.13
C LEU A 439 21.26 -1.71 12.46
N PHE A 440 20.71 -2.32 13.50
CA PHE A 440 20.47 -1.65 14.77
C PHE A 440 21.76 -1.20 15.47
N GLY A 441 22.79 -2.06 15.51
CA GLY A 441 24.05 -1.82 16.22
C GLY A 441 24.71 -0.48 15.86
N PRO A 442 25.10 -0.25 14.59
CA PRO A 442 25.78 0.98 14.18
C PRO A 442 25.00 2.27 14.52
N MET A 443 23.67 2.26 14.37
CA MET A 443 22.82 3.39 14.74
C MET A 443 22.78 3.60 16.25
N ALA A 444 22.65 2.53 17.04
CA ALA A 444 22.64 2.61 18.49
C ALA A 444 23.99 3.10 19.03
N ASP A 445 25.11 2.72 18.39
CA ASP A 445 26.45 3.17 18.75
C ASP A 445 26.64 4.66 18.47
N CYS A 446 26.19 5.14 17.28
CA CYS A 446 26.18 6.58 16.97
C CYS A 446 25.34 7.37 17.99
N LEU A 447 24.13 6.88 18.30
CA LEU A 447 23.25 7.50 19.29
C LEU A 447 23.94 7.58 20.66
N ARG A 448 24.53 6.48 21.15
CA ARG A 448 25.23 6.48 22.44
C ARG A 448 26.46 7.38 22.45
N ALA A 449 27.12 7.55 21.29
CA ALA A 449 28.28 8.40 21.12
C ALA A 449 27.94 9.91 21.05
N GLY A 450 26.68 10.29 20.87
CA GLY A 450 26.24 11.69 20.88
C GLY A 450 25.35 12.10 19.71
N SER A 451 25.12 11.23 18.72
CA SER A 451 24.22 11.55 17.60
C SER A 451 22.77 11.70 18.09
N THR A 452 22.01 12.58 17.44
CA THR A 452 20.55 12.64 17.62
C THR A 452 19.87 11.74 16.59
N VAL A 453 19.08 10.76 17.05
CA VAL A 453 18.28 9.89 16.18
C VAL A 453 16.83 10.37 16.21
N VAL A 454 16.28 10.73 15.05
CA VAL A 454 14.87 11.11 14.88
C VAL A 454 14.15 10.04 14.08
N ILE A 455 13.16 9.40 14.71
CA ILE A 455 12.32 8.39 14.06
C ILE A 455 11.12 9.10 13.46
N LEU A 456 11.10 9.22 12.13
CA LEU A 456 10.00 9.83 11.42
C LEU A 456 8.86 8.82 11.35
N GLY A 457 7.70 9.18 11.91
CA GLY A 457 6.51 8.34 12.05
C GLY A 457 5.78 8.08 10.73
N ALA A 458 6.51 7.74 9.67
CA ALA A 458 5.96 7.45 8.37
C ALA A 458 5.15 6.15 8.36
N CYS A 459 4.26 6.01 7.38
CA CYS A 459 3.41 4.83 7.15
C CYS A 459 4.18 3.50 7.18
N SER A 460 5.47 3.51 6.85
CA SER A 460 6.34 2.33 6.84
C SER A 460 7.00 1.99 8.18
N PHE A 461 7.28 2.95 9.07
CA PHE A 461 7.80 2.63 10.41
C PHE A 461 6.66 2.21 11.33
N ALA A 462 5.58 3.00 11.37
CA ALA A 462 4.46 2.78 12.27
C ALA A 462 3.43 1.74 11.76
N GLY A 463 3.31 1.54 10.44
CA GLY A 463 2.27 0.73 9.81
C GLY A 463 2.46 -0.79 9.84
N LEU A 464 1.79 -1.47 8.90
CA LEU A 464 1.68 -2.94 8.79
C LEU A 464 3.02 -3.68 8.67
N SER A 465 4.11 -2.99 8.37
CA SER A 465 5.44 -3.55 8.13
C SER A 465 6.22 -3.92 9.41
N ILE A 466 5.89 -3.32 10.57
CA ILE A 466 6.50 -3.69 11.85
C ILE A 466 5.45 -4.39 12.73
N ILE A 467 5.71 -5.66 13.06
CA ILE A 467 4.89 -6.38 14.06
C ILE A 467 5.19 -5.85 15.47
N LYS A 468 4.21 -5.94 16.38
CA LYS A 468 4.31 -5.41 17.77
C LYS A 468 5.61 -5.82 18.48
N GLY A 469 6.09 -7.05 18.28
CA GLY A 469 7.33 -7.55 18.87
C GLY A 469 8.60 -6.88 18.33
N GLN A 470 8.66 -6.54 17.03
CA GLN A 470 9.82 -5.84 16.45
C GLN A 470 9.94 -4.41 16.97
N TRP A 471 8.81 -3.72 17.15
CA TRP A 471 8.78 -2.39 17.75
C TRP A 471 9.32 -2.39 19.19
N ALA A 472 8.77 -3.27 20.03
CA ALA A 472 9.21 -3.41 21.42
C ALA A 472 10.69 -3.79 21.50
N ARG A 473 11.15 -4.73 20.65
CA ARG A 473 12.57 -5.13 20.59
C ARG A 473 13.48 -3.99 20.18
N PHE A 474 13.08 -3.17 19.21
CA PHE A 474 13.86 -2.02 18.74
C PHE A 474 14.10 -1.02 19.89
N PHE A 475 13.04 -0.62 20.59
CA PHE A 475 13.17 0.31 21.72
C PHE A 475 13.85 -0.34 22.93
N ALA A 476 13.59 -1.62 23.22
CA ALA A 476 14.28 -2.34 24.27
C ALA A 476 15.79 -2.42 24.02
N GLY A 477 16.24 -2.54 22.77
CA GLY A 477 17.66 -2.48 22.40
C GLY A 477 18.31 -1.11 22.70
N LEU A 478 17.50 -0.05 22.78
CA LEU A 478 17.91 1.29 23.20
C LEU A 478 17.80 1.50 24.72
N GLY A 479 17.37 0.48 25.48
CA GLY A 479 17.09 0.60 26.91
C GLY A 479 15.76 1.31 27.22
N LEU A 480 14.88 1.46 26.23
CA LEU A 480 13.61 2.16 26.39
C LEU A 480 12.45 1.15 26.53
N PRO A 481 11.56 1.30 27.52
CA PRO A 481 10.43 0.40 27.74
C PRO A 481 9.27 0.64 26.77
N TRP A 482 9.48 1.43 25.72
CA TRP A 482 8.45 1.93 24.84
C TRP A 482 7.82 0.80 24.02
N THR A 483 6.51 0.86 23.90
CA THR A 483 5.72 -0.12 23.13
C THR A 483 4.78 0.58 22.17
N ARG A 484 4.29 -0.16 21.17
CA ARG A 484 3.32 0.36 20.21
C ARG A 484 1.93 0.51 20.87
N GLY A 485 1.40 1.72 20.85
CA GLY A 485 0.02 2.06 21.21
C GLY A 485 -0.98 1.81 20.09
N GLY A 486 -2.19 2.34 20.24
CA GLY A 486 -3.25 2.24 19.24
C GLY A 486 -2.97 3.09 17.99
N TYR A 487 -3.58 2.72 16.86
CA TYR A 487 -3.64 3.53 15.65
C TYR A 487 -5.00 4.20 15.56
N HIS A 488 -5.05 5.50 15.80
CA HIS A 488 -6.30 6.26 15.78
C HIS A 488 -5.98 7.73 15.57
N GLU A 489 -7.03 8.50 15.31
CA GLU A 489 -6.94 9.95 15.26
C GLU A 489 -7.29 10.52 16.63
N ALA A 490 -6.42 11.36 17.18
CA ALA A 490 -6.71 12.07 18.41
C ALA A 490 -5.97 13.41 18.49
N GLY A 491 -6.59 14.34 19.21
CA GLY A 491 -5.94 15.56 19.67
C GLY A 491 -4.88 15.25 20.72
N THR A 492 -3.74 15.90 20.58
CA THR A 492 -2.63 15.80 21.52
C THR A 492 -2.17 17.17 21.97
N HIS A 493 -1.78 17.25 23.23
CA HIS A 493 -1.42 18.49 23.92
C HIS A 493 0.08 18.54 24.13
N LEU A 494 0.65 19.72 23.89
CA LEU A 494 2.05 20.03 24.13
C LEU A 494 2.33 20.09 25.63
N HIS A 495 3.29 19.32 26.11
CA HIS A 495 3.85 19.46 27.45
C HIS A 495 4.97 20.49 27.43
N ARG A 496 4.62 21.77 27.56
CA ARG A 496 5.58 22.88 27.46
C ARG A 496 6.78 22.73 28.41
N GLN A 497 6.57 22.17 29.60
CA GLN A 497 7.62 21.91 30.58
C GLN A 497 8.65 20.86 30.14
N ASN A 498 8.31 20.01 29.18
CA ASN A 498 9.20 18.96 28.64
C ASN A 498 9.88 19.38 27.34
N VAL A 499 9.60 20.60 26.87
CA VAL A 499 10.14 21.15 25.63
C VAL A 499 10.95 22.39 26.00
N ALA A 500 12.08 22.59 25.30
CA ALA A 500 12.87 23.80 25.50
C ALA A 500 12.01 25.06 25.29
N PRO A 501 12.13 26.08 26.16
CA PRO A 501 11.24 27.26 26.14
C PRO A 501 11.13 27.93 24.77
N GLU A 502 12.22 27.94 24.00
CA GLU A 502 12.29 28.56 22.67
C GLU A 502 11.49 27.78 21.61
N LEU A 503 11.37 26.46 21.78
CA LEU A 503 10.58 25.60 20.91
C LEU A 503 9.11 25.59 21.35
N ALA A 504 8.85 25.64 22.66
CA ALA A 504 7.50 25.62 23.21
C ALA A 504 6.61 26.75 22.65
N GLY A 505 7.18 27.94 22.40
CA GLY A 505 6.46 29.07 21.79
C GLY A 505 6.16 28.94 20.29
N ARG A 506 6.83 28.01 19.59
CA ARG A 506 6.70 27.80 18.13
C ARG A 506 5.83 26.59 17.78
N LEU A 507 5.69 25.69 18.75
CA LEU A 507 4.92 24.46 18.63
C LEU A 507 3.44 24.73 18.96
N PRO A 508 2.50 24.16 18.17
CA PRO A 508 1.08 24.31 18.49
C PRO A 508 0.77 23.69 19.85
N GLU A 509 -0.07 24.36 20.64
CA GLU A 509 -0.47 23.84 21.95
C GLU A 509 -1.26 22.54 21.85
N ILE A 510 -2.08 22.43 20.80
CA ILE A 510 -2.85 21.24 20.47
C ILE A 510 -2.67 20.94 18.98
N TYR A 511 -2.48 19.67 18.63
CA TYR A 511 -2.62 19.22 17.25
C TYR A 511 -3.29 17.85 17.16
N ASN A 512 -4.08 17.67 16.10
CA ASN A 512 -4.72 16.41 15.76
C ASN A 512 -3.83 15.64 14.78
N GLN A 513 -3.65 14.34 15.02
CA GLN A 513 -3.02 13.45 14.06
C GLN A 513 -3.63 12.06 14.09
N LYS A 514 -3.59 11.38 12.94
CA LYS A 514 -3.89 9.96 12.81
C LYS A 514 -2.61 9.15 12.68
N ALA A 515 -2.16 8.57 13.78
CA ALA A 515 -0.89 7.86 13.88
C ALA A 515 -0.99 6.67 14.86
N TYR A 516 0.01 5.80 14.86
CA TYR A 516 0.21 4.89 16.00
C TYR A 516 0.81 5.70 17.12
N TYR A 517 0.44 5.50 18.38
CA TYR A 517 1.06 6.21 19.49
C TYR A 517 2.15 5.37 20.17
N LEU A 518 3.00 5.98 21.00
CA LEU A 518 3.90 5.29 21.92
C LEU A 518 3.20 5.05 23.27
N LYS A 519 3.43 3.89 23.88
CA LYS A 519 3.02 3.57 25.26
C LYS A 519 4.25 3.35 26.14
N ARG A 520 4.06 3.51 27.45
CA ARG A 520 5.12 3.36 28.48
C ARG A 520 6.27 4.35 28.28
N VAL A 521 5.94 5.54 27.79
CA VAL A 521 6.87 6.66 27.74
C VAL A 521 6.79 7.39 29.08
N ASP A 522 7.94 7.71 29.67
CA ASP A 522 8.00 8.53 30.87
C ASP A 522 7.35 9.89 30.59
N ARG A 523 6.54 10.42 31.52
CA ARG A 523 5.84 11.68 31.31
C ARG A 523 6.80 12.85 31.09
N SER A 524 8.01 12.83 31.66
CA SER A 524 9.04 13.86 31.44
C SER A 524 9.63 13.83 30.02
N ALA A 525 9.56 12.68 29.34
CA ALA A 525 10.03 12.52 27.97
C ALA A 525 8.96 12.87 26.92
N ALA A 526 7.69 12.99 27.31
CA ALA A 526 6.58 13.22 26.39
C ALA A 526 6.50 14.69 25.96
N TRP A 527 6.73 14.99 24.68
CA TRP A 527 6.48 16.32 24.11
C TRP A 527 5.00 16.54 23.85
N TYR A 528 4.34 15.53 23.29
CA TYR A 528 2.91 15.56 23.06
C TYR A 528 2.27 14.27 23.52
N SER A 529 1.23 14.36 24.34
CA SER A 529 0.41 13.20 24.70
C SER A 529 -1.06 13.48 24.44
N ARG A 530 -1.85 12.42 24.44
CA ARG A 530 -3.30 12.54 24.58
C ARG A 530 -3.64 13.15 25.95
N PRO A 531 -4.88 13.65 26.16
CA PRO A 531 -5.35 14.19 27.43
C PRO A 531 -5.03 13.27 28.63
N ALA A 532 -4.99 13.85 29.83
CA ALA A 532 -4.32 13.35 31.04
C ALA A 532 -4.58 11.88 31.44
N GLU A 533 -5.70 11.30 31.03
CA GLU A 533 -6.09 9.92 31.29
C GLU A 533 -5.36 8.89 30.41
N SER A 534 -4.77 9.32 29.30
CA SER A 534 -4.09 8.44 28.36
C SER A 534 -2.60 8.29 28.67
N THR A 535 -2.10 7.05 28.59
CA THR A 535 -0.67 6.73 28.65
C THR A 535 0.02 6.80 27.27
N GLU A 536 -0.72 7.26 26.25
CA GLU A 536 -0.27 7.31 24.88
C GLU A 536 0.36 8.65 24.52
N VAL A 537 1.58 8.56 23.99
CA VAL A 537 2.43 9.69 23.63
C VAL A 537 2.60 9.74 22.12
N ALA A 538 2.34 10.90 21.56
CA ALA A 538 2.42 11.17 20.13
C ALA A 538 3.84 11.50 19.66
N ALA A 539 4.62 12.15 20.52
CA ALA A 539 6.03 12.50 20.29
C ALA A 539 6.79 12.52 21.62
N ALA A 540 7.98 11.94 21.65
CA ALA A 540 8.81 11.83 22.85
C ALA A 540 10.29 12.13 22.55
N VAL A 541 11.00 12.68 23.53
CA VAL A 541 12.45 12.89 23.49
C VAL A 541 13.07 12.33 24.75
N VAL A 542 14.10 11.51 24.59
CA VAL A 542 14.82 10.89 25.70
C VAL A 542 16.31 10.80 25.39
N ASN A 543 17.14 10.97 26.40
CA ASN A 543 18.59 10.81 26.27
C ASN A 543 18.94 9.31 26.31
N VAL A 544 19.77 8.87 25.36
CA VAL A 544 20.28 7.49 25.29
C VAL A 544 21.80 7.56 25.18
N GLY A 545 22.48 7.29 26.29
CA GLY A 545 23.92 7.56 26.39
C GLY A 545 24.18 9.07 26.32
N LYS A 546 25.04 9.50 25.40
CA LYS A 546 25.34 10.93 25.17
C LYS A 546 24.44 11.59 24.12
N GLY A 547 23.63 10.83 23.39
CA GLY A 547 22.78 11.35 22.33
C GLY A 547 21.30 11.38 22.70
N ASN A 548 20.50 11.88 21.76
CA ASN A 548 19.07 12.08 21.93
C ASN A 548 18.29 11.17 21.00
N CYS A 549 17.35 10.40 21.54
CA CYS A 549 16.39 9.63 20.76
C CYS A 549 15.06 10.38 20.74
N VAL A 550 14.63 10.79 19.55
CA VAL A 550 13.35 11.44 19.30
C VAL A 550 12.41 10.41 18.68
N GLY A 551 11.47 9.92 19.49
CA GLY A 551 10.46 8.95 19.10
C GLY A 551 9.24 9.62 18.48
N GLN A 552 8.91 9.18 17.27
CA GLN A 552 7.66 9.45 16.57
C GLN A 552 7.34 10.94 16.42
N VAL A 553 7.86 11.56 15.36
CA VAL A 553 7.57 12.96 15.05
C VAL A 553 6.63 13.08 13.84
N PRO A 554 5.43 13.68 13.99
CA PRO A 554 4.57 14.04 12.88
C PRO A 554 5.16 15.17 12.02
N ARG A 555 4.72 15.22 10.76
CA ARG A 555 5.12 16.21 9.76
C ARG A 555 5.06 17.66 10.28
N GLN A 556 3.98 18.05 10.96
CA GLN A 556 3.80 19.42 11.44
C GLN A 556 4.81 19.83 12.51
N ILE A 557 5.23 18.89 13.38
CA ILE A 557 6.24 19.14 14.41
C ILE A 557 7.62 19.28 13.75
N CYS A 558 7.97 18.40 12.80
CA CYS A 558 9.24 18.51 12.07
C CYS A 558 9.37 19.86 11.33
N VAL A 559 8.32 20.33 10.65
CA VAL A 559 8.32 21.57 9.84
C VAL A 559 8.35 22.84 10.71
N ARG A 560 7.70 22.85 11.88
CA ARG A 560 7.75 24.02 12.78
C ARG A 560 9.01 24.06 13.64
N ALA A 561 9.54 22.90 14.01
CA ALA A 561 10.82 22.77 14.68
C ALA A 561 12.02 23.01 13.75
N SER A 562 11.89 22.79 12.43
CA SER A 562 13.00 22.95 11.48
C SER A 562 13.52 24.38 11.36
N GLY A 563 12.71 25.40 11.68
CA GLY A 563 13.22 26.77 11.77
C GLY A 563 14.02 27.08 13.05
N ARG A 564 14.27 26.09 13.92
CA ARG A 564 15.31 26.13 14.99
C ARG A 564 15.84 24.76 15.45
N PHE A 565 15.94 23.75 14.58
CA PHE A 565 17.05 22.78 14.74
C PHE A 565 18.42 23.52 14.72
N GLN A 566 18.44 24.81 14.32
CA GLN A 566 19.53 25.78 14.50
C GLN A 566 19.88 26.16 15.95
N GLY A 567 19.02 25.98 16.96
CA GLY A 567 19.29 26.51 18.32
C GLY A 567 19.79 25.50 19.37
N HIS A 568 19.40 24.22 19.25
CA HIS A 568 19.87 23.17 20.17
C HIS A 568 21.22 22.56 19.78
N LEU A 569 21.90 23.16 18.80
CA LEU A 569 23.20 22.73 18.30
C LEU A 569 24.36 23.60 18.82
N ASP A 570 24.07 24.57 19.70
CA ASP A 570 25.05 25.46 20.35
C ASP A 570 25.23 25.17 21.86
N CYS A 571 24.80 23.99 22.33
CA CYS A 571 25.22 23.41 23.62
C CYS A 571 25.81 22.02 23.40
#